data_AF-A0A015JG20-F1
#
_entry.id   AF-A0A015JG20-F1
#
_cell.length_a   1.000
_cell.length_b   1.000
_cell.length_c   1.000
_cell.angle_alpha   90.00
_cell.angle_beta   90.00
_cell.angle_gamma   90.00
#
_symmetry.space_group_name_H-M   'P 1'
#
loop_
_entity.id
_entity.type
_entity.pdbx_description
1 polymer ?
#
loop_
_entity_poly.entity_id
_entity_poly.type
_entity_poly.pdbx_seq_one_letter_code
_entity_poly.pdbx_strand_id
1 'polypeptide(L)'
;MVTMRDVKLPFLKKELIRCKHSIKKVVIKYTNIVIDEYALRWNYNPIEGAYRKCFKEISNNINRIDIVLLDYVKDCIIECNGANVTIDWKESLKLINNEISTNRNITNSIDASIRSFRVKNFFKILPTYEVLYERKVWGISNNKCPRCILEVESWNHL
;
A
#
# COMPACT_ATOMS: atom_id res chain seq x y z
N MET A 1 12.99 3.67 -34.89
CA MET A 1 14.05 3.28 -33.93
C MET A 1 14.80 4.53 -33.50
N VAL A 2 14.52 5.08 -32.32
CA VAL A 2 15.27 6.21 -31.76
C VAL A 2 16.47 5.63 -31.02
N THR A 3 17.66 5.83 -31.57
CA THR A 3 18.94 5.45 -30.98
C THR A 3 19.19 6.30 -29.74
N MET A 4 19.02 5.71 -28.54
CA MET A 4 19.51 6.31 -27.31
C MET A 4 21.03 6.39 -27.40
N ARG A 5 21.58 7.60 -27.54
CA ARG A 5 23.02 7.83 -27.44
C ARG A 5 23.44 7.56 -26.00
N ASP A 6 24.36 6.63 -25.80
CA ASP A 6 25.01 6.40 -24.51
C ASP A 6 25.76 7.66 -24.08
N VAL A 7 25.10 8.49 -23.26
CA VAL A 7 25.72 9.69 -22.71
C VAL A 7 26.74 9.22 -21.67
N LYS A 8 28.03 9.27 -22.02
CA LYS A 8 29.14 8.89 -21.15
C LYS A 8 29.03 9.65 -19.82
N LEU A 9 28.64 8.93 -18.76
CA LEU A 9 28.52 9.39 -17.37
C LEU A 9 29.64 10.33 -16.88
N PRO A 10 30.92 10.16 -17.27
CA PRO A 10 32.01 11.06 -16.88
C PRO A 10 31.86 12.49 -17.43
N PHE A 11 31.27 12.64 -18.62
CA PHE A 11 31.07 13.95 -19.25
C PHE A 11 29.96 14.74 -18.55
N LEU A 12 28.86 14.08 -18.21
CA LEU A 12 27.76 14.65 -17.41
C LEU A 12 28.23 15.13 -16.03
N LYS A 13 29.12 14.36 -15.36
CA LYS A 13 29.71 14.79 -14.08
C LYS A 13 30.53 16.07 -14.22
N LYS A 14 31.33 16.20 -15.28
CA LYS A 14 32.13 17.42 -15.54
C LYS A 14 31.25 18.63 -15.84
N GLU A 15 30.20 18.47 -16.64
CA GLU A 15 29.20 19.51 -16.92
C GLU A 15 28.46 19.96 -15.64
N LEU A 16 28.03 19.02 -14.79
CA LEU A 16 27.37 19.35 -13.51
C LEU A 16 28.27 20.13 -12.56
N ILE A 17 29.56 19.79 -12.49
CA ILE A 17 30.53 20.54 -11.68
C ILE A 17 30.74 21.95 -12.25
N ARG A 18 30.81 22.09 -13.57
CA ARG A 18 30.95 23.40 -14.23
C ARG A 18 29.74 24.29 -13.98
N CYS A 19 28.54 23.72 -14.00
CA CYS A 19 27.28 24.43 -13.77
C CYS A 19 26.91 24.56 -12.28
N LYS A 20 27.75 24.12 -11.34
CA LYS A 20 27.48 24.09 -9.89
C LYS A 20 26.98 25.43 -9.33
N HIS A 21 27.50 26.55 -9.84
CA HIS A 21 27.14 27.90 -9.39
C HIS A 21 25.88 28.45 -10.08
N SER A 22 25.50 27.89 -11.24
CA SER A 22 24.29 28.24 -11.99
C SER A 22 23.08 27.37 -11.62
N ILE A 23 23.31 26.20 -11.04
CA ILE A 23 22.26 25.34 -10.49
C ILE A 23 21.71 26.02 -9.24
N LYS A 24 20.48 26.53 -9.34
CA LYS A 24 19.76 27.06 -8.18
C LYS A 24 19.83 26.02 -7.07
N LYS A 25 20.29 26.45 -5.89
CA LYS A 25 20.34 25.61 -4.68
C LYS A 25 18.99 24.92 -4.54
N VAL A 26 18.98 23.58 -4.55
CA VAL A 26 17.75 22.81 -4.30
C VAL A 26 17.39 23.07 -2.84
N VAL A 27 16.49 24.02 -2.63
CA VAL A 27 15.94 24.30 -1.31
C VAL A 27 14.87 23.26 -1.06
N ILE A 28 15.21 22.25 -0.26
CA ILE A 28 14.24 21.28 0.24
C ILE A 28 13.26 22.05 1.13
N LYS A 29 12.03 22.25 0.67
CA LYS A 29 10.95 22.81 1.49
C LYS A 29 10.50 21.72 2.45
N TYR A 30 11.00 21.75 3.68
CA TYR A 30 10.63 20.79 4.72
C TYR A 30 9.12 20.73 4.98
N THR A 31 8.39 21.83 4.76
CA THR A 31 6.92 21.88 4.78
C THR A 31 6.28 20.87 3.83
N ASN A 32 6.91 20.58 2.69
CA ASN A 32 6.43 19.59 1.72
C ASN A 32 6.78 18.15 2.13
N ILE A 33 7.79 17.96 2.99
CA ILE A 33 8.09 16.65 3.61
C ILE A 33 7.07 16.34 4.71
N VAL A 34 6.52 17.37 5.37
CA VAL A 34 5.36 17.24 6.27
C VAL A 34 4.07 16.88 5.50
N ILE A 35 4.05 17.10 4.18
CA ILE A 35 3.05 16.55 3.25
C ILE A 35 3.53 15.15 2.83
N ASP A 36 3.77 14.28 3.81
CA ASP A 36 3.79 12.85 3.51
C ASP A 36 2.34 12.48 3.16
N GLU A 37 2.09 12.09 1.90
CA GLU A 37 0.78 11.62 1.41
C GLU A 37 0.20 10.52 2.32
N TYR A 38 1.07 9.82 3.07
CA TYR A 38 0.70 8.69 3.91
C TYR A 38 0.54 9.02 5.40
N ALA A 39 0.74 10.28 5.81
CA ALA A 39 0.53 10.72 7.19
C ALA A 39 -0.97 10.74 7.56
N LEU A 40 -1.33 10.15 8.70
CA LEU A 40 -2.69 10.20 9.24
C LEU A 40 -3.00 11.64 9.66
N ARG A 41 -4.13 12.17 9.16
CA ARG A 41 -4.61 13.52 9.45
C ARG A 41 -6.00 13.47 10.04
N TRP A 42 -6.28 14.38 10.97
CA TRP A 42 -7.63 14.68 11.45
C TRP A 42 -7.89 16.17 11.22
N ASN A 43 -8.92 16.49 10.43
CA ASN A 43 -9.25 17.87 10.07
C ASN A 43 -8.05 18.68 9.55
N TYR A 44 -7.33 18.13 8.55
CA TYR A 44 -6.09 18.67 7.94
C TYR A 44 -4.83 18.70 8.82
N ASN A 45 -4.98 18.54 10.13
CA ASN A 45 -3.85 18.50 11.04
C ASN A 45 -3.22 17.10 11.08
N PRO A 46 -1.90 16.98 10.91
CA PRO A 46 -1.20 15.71 11.09
C PRO A 46 -1.31 15.26 12.54
N ILE A 47 -1.65 13.99 12.75
CA ILE A 47 -1.71 13.41 14.09
C ILE A 47 -0.28 13.02 14.51
N GLU A 48 0.25 13.67 15.53
CA GLU A 48 1.61 13.42 16.03
C GLU A 48 1.71 12.08 16.77
N GLY A 49 2.69 11.25 16.41
CA GLY A 49 2.92 9.95 17.01
C GLY A 49 2.93 8.84 15.97
N ALA A 50 3.67 7.76 16.22
CA ALA A 50 3.77 6.62 15.30
C ALA A 50 2.49 5.75 15.28
N TYR A 51 1.31 6.37 15.44
CA TYR A 51 0.01 5.70 15.51
C TYR A 51 -0.22 4.78 14.32
N ARG A 52 0.16 5.20 13.10
CA ARG A 52 0.05 4.34 11.91
C ARG A 52 0.76 3.00 12.10
N LYS A 53 1.97 3.01 12.67
CA LYS A 53 2.77 1.81 12.90
C LYS A 53 2.10 0.93 13.96
N CYS A 54 1.70 1.55 15.08
CA CYS A 54 1.02 0.87 16.18
C CYS A 54 -0.31 0.23 15.73
N PHE A 55 -1.20 0.98 15.08
CA PHE A 55 -2.46 0.47 14.54
C PHE A 55 -2.24 -0.61 13.49
N LYS A 56 -1.20 -0.49 12.65
CA LYS A 56 -0.86 -1.54 11.68
C LYS A 56 -0.45 -2.84 12.38
N GLU A 57 0.34 -2.77 13.44
CA GLU A 57 0.72 -3.94 14.24
C GLU A 57 -0.51 -4.56 14.94
N ILE A 58 -1.36 -3.74 15.55
CA ILE A 58 -2.61 -4.18 16.18
C ILE A 58 -3.54 -4.85 15.15
N SER A 59 -3.83 -4.21 14.03
CA SER A 59 -4.69 -4.78 12.98
C SER A 59 -4.11 -6.07 12.41
N ASN A 60 -2.79 -6.15 12.23
CA ASN A 60 -2.15 -7.40 11.79
C ASN A 60 -2.38 -8.53 12.80
N ASN A 61 -2.26 -8.25 14.10
CA ASN A 61 -2.48 -9.25 15.14
C ASN A 61 -3.96 -9.68 15.23
N ILE A 62 -4.91 -8.74 15.11
CA ILE A 62 -6.35 -9.05 15.08
C ILE A 62 -6.67 -9.95 13.89
N ASN A 63 -6.28 -9.54 12.68
CA ASN A 63 -6.51 -10.35 11.47
C ASN A 63 -5.91 -11.74 11.58
N ARG A 64 -4.73 -11.87 12.20
CA ARG A 64 -4.09 -13.16 12.44
C ARG A 64 -4.91 -14.05 13.38
N ILE A 65 -5.46 -13.47 14.46
CA ILE A 65 -6.35 -14.18 15.39
C ILE A 65 -7.61 -14.64 14.66
N ASP A 66 -8.26 -13.75 13.90
CA ASP A 66 -9.49 -14.06 13.18
C ASP A 66 -9.29 -15.19 12.15
N ILE A 67 -8.17 -15.17 11.40
CA ILE A 67 -7.82 -16.24 10.45
C ILE A 67 -7.63 -17.59 11.16
N VAL A 68 -6.96 -17.60 12.31
CA VAL A 68 -6.72 -18.84 13.06
C VAL A 68 -8.01 -19.37 13.70
N LEU A 69 -8.92 -18.48 14.10
CA LEU A 69 -10.15 -18.84 14.78
C LEU A 69 -11.32 -19.15 13.85
N LEU A 70 -11.25 -18.77 12.57
CA LEU A 70 -12.26 -19.09 11.56
C LEU A 70 -12.51 -20.59 11.49
N ASP A 71 -13.75 -21.01 11.75
CA ASP A 71 -14.14 -22.42 11.76
C ASP A 71 -13.88 -23.12 10.42
N TYR A 72 -14.06 -22.41 9.30
CA TYR A 72 -13.68 -22.89 7.97
C TYR A 72 -12.18 -23.27 7.87
N VAL A 73 -11.29 -22.52 8.52
CA VAL A 73 -9.86 -22.83 8.55
C VAL A 73 -9.61 -24.05 9.43
N LYS A 74 -10.30 -24.18 10.57
CA LYS A 74 -10.24 -25.39 11.41
C LYS A 74 -10.71 -26.63 10.63
N ASP A 75 -11.81 -26.52 9.89
CA ASP A 75 -12.39 -27.62 9.10
C ASP A 75 -11.49 -27.99 7.91
N CYS A 76 -10.94 -27.01 7.19
CA CYS A 76 -9.96 -27.24 6.11
C CYS A 76 -8.66 -27.90 6.61
N ILE A 77 -8.29 -27.66 7.88
CA ILE A 77 -7.10 -28.21 8.51
C ILE A 77 -7.36 -29.63 9.04
N ILE A 78 -8.47 -29.83 9.75
CA ILE A 78 -8.78 -31.06 10.48
C ILE A 78 -9.44 -32.10 9.56
N GLU A 79 -10.41 -31.70 8.75
CA GLU A 79 -11.20 -32.65 7.95
C GLU A 79 -10.58 -32.96 6.59
N CYS A 80 -9.88 -32.01 5.96
CA CYS A 80 -9.34 -32.23 4.62
C CYS A 80 -7.92 -32.80 4.58
N ASN A 81 -7.18 -32.90 5.70
CA ASN A 81 -5.79 -33.40 5.71
C ASN A 81 -4.87 -32.72 4.67
N GLY A 82 -5.15 -31.46 4.31
CA GLY A 82 -4.43 -30.73 3.25
C GLY A 82 -4.83 -31.09 1.80
N ALA A 83 -5.91 -31.85 1.58
CA ALA A 83 -6.34 -32.31 0.25
C ALA A 83 -6.87 -31.20 -0.68
N ASN A 84 -6.96 -29.95 -0.22
CA ASN A 84 -7.10 -28.80 -1.13
C ASN A 84 -5.72 -28.45 -1.70
N VAL A 85 -5.33 -29.20 -2.74
CA VAL A 85 -4.01 -29.27 -3.40
C VAL A 85 -3.41 -27.92 -3.82
N THR A 86 -4.19 -26.85 -3.79
CA THR A 86 -3.77 -25.50 -4.21
C THR A 86 -3.12 -24.66 -3.10
N ILE A 87 -3.34 -24.97 -1.81
CA ILE A 87 -2.82 -24.16 -0.69
C ILE A 87 -2.11 -25.06 0.33
N ASP A 88 -0.81 -24.87 0.51
CA ASP A 88 -0.07 -25.51 1.60
C ASP A 88 -0.39 -24.79 2.93
N TRP A 89 -1.40 -25.30 3.63
CA TRP A 89 -1.82 -24.77 4.93
C TRP A 89 -0.76 -24.92 6.02
N LYS A 90 0.07 -25.97 5.94
CA LYS A 90 1.12 -26.23 6.93
C LYS A 90 2.21 -25.17 6.84
N GLU A 91 2.67 -24.85 5.63
CA GLU A 91 3.65 -23.79 5.40
C GLU A 91 3.04 -22.40 5.64
N SER A 92 1.79 -22.18 5.21
CA SER A 92 1.08 -20.92 5.44
C SER A 92 0.94 -20.57 6.92
N LEU A 93 0.64 -21.56 7.78
CA LEU A 93 0.52 -21.32 9.21
C LEU A 93 1.87 -21.04 9.87
N LYS A 94 2.94 -21.74 9.44
CA LYS A 94 4.31 -21.43 9.89
C LYS A 94 4.70 -19.99 9.53
N LEU A 95 4.32 -19.52 8.35
CA LEU A 95 4.51 -18.12 7.94
C LEU A 95 3.72 -17.16 8.83
N ILE A 96 2.43 -17.43 9.02
CA ILE A 96 1.56 -16.63 9.91
C ILE A 96 2.17 -16.59 11.30
N ASN A 97 2.70 -17.72 11.79
CA ASN A 97 3.30 -17.84 13.10
C ASN A 97 4.70 -17.25 13.28
N ASN A 98 5.29 -16.72 12.21
CA ASN A 98 6.68 -16.29 12.17
C ASN A 98 7.69 -17.41 12.46
N GLU A 99 7.30 -18.69 12.28
CA GLU A 99 8.20 -19.85 12.43
C GLU A 99 9.14 -19.99 11.22
N ILE A 100 8.71 -19.53 10.06
CA ILE A 100 9.52 -19.47 8.83
C ILE A 100 9.45 -18.06 8.24
N SER A 101 10.53 -17.65 7.58
CA SER A 101 10.63 -16.36 6.90
C SER A 101 10.84 -16.56 5.41
N THR A 102 10.16 -15.77 4.59
CA THR A 102 10.41 -15.73 3.15
C THR A 102 11.38 -14.62 2.76
N ASN A 103 12.09 -14.80 1.65
CA ASN A 103 12.85 -13.71 1.04
C ASN A 103 11.95 -12.52 0.70
N ARG A 104 12.49 -11.30 0.84
CA ARG A 104 11.82 -10.10 0.35
C ARG A 104 11.64 -10.21 -1.17
N ASN A 105 10.46 -9.86 -1.67
CA ASN A 105 10.12 -9.86 -3.10
C ASN A 105 10.10 -11.25 -3.77
N ILE A 106 9.43 -12.24 -3.15
CA ILE A 106 9.17 -13.55 -3.78
C ILE A 106 8.51 -13.37 -5.17
N THR A 107 7.63 -12.38 -5.28
CA THR A 107 6.94 -11.99 -6.52
C THR A 107 7.49 -10.66 -7.05
N ASN A 108 7.40 -10.46 -8.36
CA ASN A 108 7.75 -9.16 -8.95
C ASN A 108 6.80 -8.04 -8.46
N SER A 109 7.21 -6.78 -8.59
CA SER A 109 6.46 -5.63 -8.05
C SER A 109 5.08 -5.43 -8.69
N ILE A 110 4.95 -5.74 -9.98
CA ILE A 110 3.68 -5.62 -10.73
C ILE A 110 2.68 -6.65 -10.22
N ASP A 111 3.10 -7.92 -10.13
CA ASP A 111 2.29 -9.04 -9.64
C ASP A 111 1.89 -8.80 -8.18
N ALA A 112 2.82 -8.36 -7.33
CA ALA A 112 2.54 -7.99 -5.94
C ALA A 112 1.48 -6.89 -5.84
N SER A 113 1.56 -5.86 -6.68
CA SER A 113 0.60 -4.75 -6.72
C SER A 113 -0.79 -5.23 -7.15
N ILE A 114 -0.87 -6.00 -8.24
CA ILE A 114 -2.14 -6.53 -8.77
C ILE A 114 -2.81 -7.45 -7.75
N ARG A 115 -2.07 -8.38 -7.14
CA ARG A 115 -2.60 -9.28 -6.11
C ARG A 115 -3.08 -8.49 -4.89
N SER A 116 -2.29 -7.53 -4.42
CA SER A 116 -2.67 -6.67 -3.30
C SER A 116 -3.94 -5.88 -3.59
N PHE A 117 -4.07 -5.34 -4.81
CA PHE A 117 -5.29 -4.63 -5.24
C PHE A 117 -6.50 -5.56 -5.23
N ARG A 118 -6.39 -6.75 -5.85
CA ARG A 118 -7.49 -7.73 -5.90
C ARG A 118 -7.96 -8.14 -4.50
N VAL A 119 -7.04 -8.44 -3.60
CA VAL A 119 -7.34 -8.82 -2.21
C VAL A 119 -8.03 -7.66 -1.48
N LYS A 120 -7.47 -6.45 -1.54
CA LYS A 120 -8.07 -5.28 -0.87
C LYS A 120 -9.44 -4.91 -1.44
N ASN A 121 -9.64 -5.09 -2.74
CA ASN A 121 -10.92 -4.86 -3.40
C ASN A 121 -11.97 -5.90 -2.97
N PHE A 122 -11.59 -7.18 -2.93
CA PHE A 122 -12.46 -8.27 -2.49
C PHE A 122 -12.98 -8.06 -1.05
N PHE A 123 -12.08 -7.72 -0.14
CA PHE A 123 -12.41 -7.44 1.26
C PHE A 123 -13.03 -6.06 1.49
N LYS A 124 -13.31 -5.29 0.43
CA LYS A 124 -13.90 -3.95 0.54
C LYS A 124 -13.12 -2.99 1.45
N ILE A 125 -11.78 -3.09 1.45
CA ILE A 125 -10.89 -2.31 2.33
C ILE A 125 -10.31 -1.06 1.66
N LEU A 126 -10.41 -0.97 0.34
CA LEU A 126 -10.02 0.25 -0.38
C LEU A 126 -10.95 1.41 0.01
N PRO A 127 -10.42 2.63 0.20
CA PRO A 127 -11.26 3.77 0.53
C PRO A 127 -12.12 4.16 -0.70
N THR A 128 -13.41 4.39 -0.48
CA THR A 128 -14.34 4.95 -1.47
C THR A 128 -14.31 6.49 -1.42
N TYR A 129 -14.84 7.19 -2.44
CA TYR A 129 -14.92 8.66 -2.38
C TYR A 129 -15.73 9.19 -1.19
N GLU A 130 -16.73 8.46 -0.70
CA GLU A 130 -17.41 8.76 0.57
C GLU A 130 -16.41 8.86 1.73
N VAL A 131 -15.62 7.80 1.96
CA VAL A 131 -14.62 7.74 3.03
C VAL A 131 -13.52 8.79 2.83
N LEU A 132 -13.07 9.00 1.58
CA LEU A 132 -12.04 9.99 1.27
C LEU A 132 -12.51 11.42 1.54
N TYR A 133 -13.77 11.72 1.21
CA TYR A 133 -14.39 13.01 1.43
C TYR A 133 -14.59 13.30 2.92
N GLU A 134 -15.12 12.34 3.69
CA GLU A 134 -15.28 12.47 5.15
C GLU A 134 -13.94 12.75 5.85
N ARG A 135 -12.87 12.12 5.38
CA ARG A 135 -11.51 12.32 5.89
C ARG A 135 -10.87 13.63 5.43
N LYS A 136 -11.56 14.41 4.59
CA LYS A 136 -11.07 15.67 4.02
C LYS A 136 -9.71 15.51 3.33
N VAL A 137 -9.56 14.43 2.56
CA VAL A 137 -8.33 14.15 1.82
C VAL A 137 -8.07 15.26 0.80
N TRP A 138 -6.80 15.67 0.68
CA TRP A 138 -6.41 16.72 -0.26
C TRP A 138 -6.75 16.33 -1.71
N GLY A 139 -7.34 17.27 -2.46
CA GLY A 139 -7.79 17.03 -3.84
C GLY A 139 -9.17 16.38 -3.98
N ILE A 140 -9.78 15.91 -2.88
CA ILE A 140 -11.13 15.36 -2.88
C ILE A 140 -12.11 16.45 -2.44
N SER A 141 -12.89 16.97 -3.40
CA SER A 141 -13.82 18.09 -3.18
C SER A 141 -15.25 17.66 -2.89
N ASN A 142 -15.61 16.42 -3.23
CA ASN A 142 -16.93 15.83 -3.00
C ASN A 142 -16.81 14.31 -2.90
N ASN A 143 -17.90 13.66 -2.49
CA ASN A 143 -18.02 12.21 -2.35
C ASN A 143 -18.67 11.51 -3.57
N LYS A 144 -18.88 12.23 -4.68
CA LYS A 144 -19.58 11.68 -5.84
C LYS A 144 -18.68 10.72 -6.59
N CYS A 145 -19.28 9.67 -7.15
CA CYS A 145 -18.59 8.72 -7.98
C CYS A 145 -17.97 9.43 -9.20
N PRO A 146 -16.67 9.27 -9.47
CA PRO A 146 -16.00 9.89 -10.60
C PRO A 146 -16.47 9.30 -11.94
N ARG A 147 -17.14 8.14 -11.95
CA ARG A 147 -17.65 7.50 -13.17
C ARG A 147 -19.02 8.03 -13.57
N CYS A 148 -19.95 8.16 -12.62
CA CYS A 148 -21.32 8.60 -12.90
C CYS A 148 -21.58 10.07 -12.56
N ILE A 149 -20.82 10.67 -11.64
CA ILE A 149 -20.89 12.07 -11.19
C ILE A 149 -22.22 12.43 -10.48
N LEU A 150 -23.11 11.47 -10.29
CA LEU A 150 -24.45 11.68 -9.72
C LEU A 150 -24.52 11.19 -8.27
N GLU A 151 -24.25 9.91 -8.08
CA GLU A 151 -24.38 9.21 -6.80
C GLU A 151 -23.09 9.27 -5.99
N VAL A 152 -23.21 9.01 -4.68
CA VAL A 152 -22.06 8.90 -3.77
C VAL A 152 -21.31 7.60 -4.06
N GLU A 153 -19.98 7.65 -4.18
CA GLU A 153 -19.20 6.43 -4.33
C GLU A 153 -19.11 5.70 -2.99
N SER A 154 -19.73 4.54 -2.92
CA SER A 154 -19.71 3.63 -1.78
C SER A 154 -19.42 2.22 -2.27
N TRP A 155 -19.26 1.25 -1.37
CA TRP A 155 -19.10 -0.14 -1.79
C TRP A 155 -20.33 -0.75 -2.48
N ASN A 156 -21.48 -0.09 -2.40
CA ASN A 156 -22.69 -0.45 -3.13
C ASN A 156 -22.78 0.29 -4.48
N HIS A 157 -21.95 1.30 -4.72
CA HIS A 157 -21.90 2.11 -5.94
C HIS A 157 -20.46 2.54 -6.25
N LEU A 158 -19.78 1.78 -7.13
CA LEU A 158 -18.38 1.99 -7.52
C LEU A 158 -18.20 2.47 -8.96
#